data_AF-V8P661-F1
#
_entry.id   AF-V8P661-F1
#
_cell.length_a   1.000
_cell.length_b   1.000
_cell.length_c   1.000
_cell.angle_alpha   90.00
_cell.angle_beta   90.00
_cell.angle_gamma   90.00
#
_symmetry.space_group_name_H-M   'P 1'
#
loop_
_entity.id
_entity.type
_entity.pdbx_description
1 polymer ?
#
loop_
_entity_poly.entity_id
_entity_poly.type
_entity_poly.pdbx_seq_one_letter_code
_entity_poly.pdbx_strand_id
1 'polypeptide(L)'
;MENINYLASSCGASITIGIPKFPKEKIDPIDIEHGDAMVLHCNPPKGIPPLHIYWMNIDLQHIPQDERVSMGLNGDLYFANVDENDSRSDYCCFAAFPKLRTIVQKMPMTLTVTRLKYTNDSRSSNAAKGKFLRNGLVLP
;
A
#
# COMPACT_ATOMS: atom_id res chain seq x y z
N MET A 1 2.16 -6.34 -33.64
CA MET A 1 1.31 -6.11 -32.45
C MET A 1 1.37 -7.38 -31.63
N GLU A 2 2.44 -7.54 -30.86
CA GLU A 2 2.65 -8.76 -30.07
C GLU A 2 1.99 -8.61 -28.70
N ASN A 3 1.30 -9.68 -28.33
CA ASN A 3 0.28 -9.76 -27.28
C ASN A 3 0.73 -9.24 -25.91
N ILE A 4 0.11 -8.13 -25.49
CA ILE A 4 0.19 -7.57 -24.12
C ILE A 4 -0.43 -8.52 -23.08
N ASN A 5 -1.15 -9.56 -23.54
CA ASN A 5 -1.89 -10.51 -22.70
C ASN A 5 -1.01 -11.52 -21.92
N TYR A 6 0.30 -11.58 -22.15
CA TYR A 6 1.17 -12.55 -21.44
C TYR A 6 1.82 -12.03 -20.14
N LEU A 7 1.76 -10.73 -19.84
CA LEU A 7 2.40 -10.16 -18.64
C LEU A 7 1.42 -9.81 -17.51
N ALA A 8 0.13 -10.02 -17.72
CA ALA A 8 -0.94 -9.69 -16.78
C ALA A 8 -1.49 -10.92 -16.04
N SER A 9 -0.64 -11.93 -15.76
CA SER A 9 -1.10 -13.16 -15.09
C SER A 9 -0.35 -13.43 -13.79
N SER A 10 -1.11 -13.22 -12.71
CA SER A 10 -0.91 -13.64 -11.34
C SER A 10 0.06 -12.81 -10.48
N CYS A 11 -0.47 -12.43 -9.33
CA CYS A 11 0.17 -12.17 -8.04
C CYS A 11 1.12 -13.30 -7.55
N GLY A 12 1.64 -14.13 -8.45
CA GLY A 12 2.51 -15.28 -8.19
C GLY A 12 3.88 -15.09 -8.83
N ALA A 13 4.93 -15.41 -8.06
CA ALA A 13 6.31 -15.19 -8.43
C ALA A 13 6.74 -15.91 -9.74
N SER A 14 7.41 -15.18 -10.64
CA SER A 14 8.14 -15.76 -11.79
C SER A 14 9.62 -15.38 -11.73
N ILE A 15 10.51 -16.38 -11.83
CA ILE A 15 11.97 -16.19 -11.77
C ILE A 15 12.55 -16.18 -13.19
N THR A 16 12.62 -14.99 -13.82
CA THR A 16 13.41 -14.78 -15.04
C THR A 16 14.72 -14.06 -14.71
N ILE A 17 15.84 -14.44 -15.35
CA ILE A 17 17.17 -13.84 -15.16
C ILE A 17 17.20 -12.49 -15.90
N GLY A 18 17.54 -11.39 -15.21
CA GLY A 18 17.74 -10.06 -15.81
C GLY A 18 16.60 -9.04 -15.66
N ILE A 19 15.45 -9.44 -15.11
CA ILE A 19 14.34 -8.54 -14.82
C ILE A 19 14.56 -7.86 -13.45
N PRO A 20 14.46 -6.51 -13.31
CA PRO A 20 14.49 -5.84 -12.01
C PRO A 20 13.38 -6.41 -11.12
N LYS A 21 13.71 -7.09 -10.04
CA LYS A 21 12.72 -7.67 -9.12
C LYS A 21 12.64 -6.83 -7.86
N PHE A 22 11.44 -6.72 -7.31
CA PHE A 22 11.29 -6.25 -5.94
C PHE A 22 12.13 -7.16 -5.03
N PRO A 23 12.82 -6.58 -4.03
CA PRO A 23 13.43 -7.38 -2.97
C PRO A 23 12.38 -8.33 -2.40
N LYS A 24 12.76 -9.59 -2.19
CA LYS A 24 11.88 -10.57 -1.54
C LYS A 24 11.82 -10.25 -0.05
N GLU A 25 10.99 -9.27 0.29
CA GLU A 25 10.68 -8.90 1.66
C GLU A 25 9.42 -9.64 2.11
N LYS A 26 9.44 -10.12 3.36
CA LYS A 26 8.23 -10.60 4.01
C LYS A 26 7.39 -9.37 4.34
N ILE A 27 6.25 -9.23 3.67
CA ILE A 27 5.31 -8.16 3.94
C ILE A 27 4.35 -8.67 5.01
N ASP A 28 4.54 -8.19 6.23
CA ASP A 28 3.61 -8.50 7.32
C ASP A 28 2.33 -7.68 7.16
N PRO A 29 1.16 -8.22 7.54
CA PRO A 29 -0.09 -7.46 7.58
C PRO A 29 0.05 -6.23 8.45
N ILE A 30 -0.54 -5.13 7.99
CA ILE A 30 -0.54 -3.85 8.71
C ILE A 30 -1.90 -3.71 9.39
N ASP A 31 -1.88 -3.69 10.72
CA ASP A 31 -3.06 -3.40 11.53
C ASP A 31 -2.99 -1.94 12.00
N ILE A 32 -4.03 -1.16 11.71
CA ILE A 32 -4.12 0.24 12.11
C ILE A 32 -5.50 0.56 12.69
N GLU A 33 -5.60 1.62 13.50
CA GLU A 33 -6.87 2.10 14.01
C GLU A 33 -7.58 3.03 13.02
N HIS A 34 -8.92 2.94 12.96
CA HIS A 34 -9.75 3.85 12.17
C HIS A 34 -9.43 5.32 12.50
N GLY A 35 -9.27 6.14 11.46
CA GLY A 35 -8.99 7.56 11.57
C GLY A 35 -7.51 7.94 11.56
N ASP A 36 -6.58 6.99 11.75
CA ASP A 36 -5.15 7.27 11.72
C ASP A 36 -4.62 7.49 10.29
N ALA A 37 -3.56 8.28 10.18
CA ALA A 37 -2.84 8.45 8.91
C ALA A 37 -1.81 7.33 8.70
N MET A 38 -1.61 6.91 7.45
CA MET A 38 -0.57 5.92 7.11
C MET A 38 0.00 6.07 5.70
N VAL A 39 1.04 5.29 5.42
CA VAL A 39 1.65 5.18 4.10
C VAL A 39 1.96 3.73 3.77
N LEU A 40 1.53 3.26 2.61
CA LEU A 40 1.98 2.00 2.02
C LEU A 40 3.18 2.29 1.12
N HIS A 41 4.35 1.78 1.53
CA HIS A 41 5.59 2.00 0.79
C HIS A 41 5.71 1.05 -0.41
N CYS A 42 5.86 1.60 -1.60
CA CYS A 42 6.13 0.79 -2.79
C CYS A 42 7.60 0.34 -2.81
N ASN A 43 8.56 1.27 -2.71
CA ASN A 43 10.00 0.98 -2.87
C ASN A 43 10.34 0.20 -4.16
N PRO A 44 10.09 0.79 -5.35
CA PRO A 44 10.35 0.12 -6.62
C PRO A 44 11.85 -0.20 -6.81
N PRO A 45 12.20 -1.27 -7.56
CA PRO A 45 13.58 -1.56 -7.89
C PRO A 45 14.25 -0.38 -8.58
N LYS A 46 15.54 -0.16 -8.29
CA LYS A 46 16.33 0.81 -9.04
C LYS A 46 16.46 0.33 -10.49
N GLY A 47 16.21 1.23 -11.43
CA GLY A 47 16.32 0.94 -12.86
C GLY A 47 16.50 2.22 -13.67
N ILE A 48 16.40 2.10 -14.99
CA ILE A 48 16.64 3.21 -15.91
C ILE A 48 15.35 4.06 -16.01
N PRO A 49 15.37 5.35 -15.63
CA PRO A 49 14.22 6.23 -15.79
C PRO A 49 13.82 6.41 -17.28
N PRO A 50 12.53 6.67 -17.60
CA PRO A 50 11.43 6.93 -16.67
C PRO A 50 10.89 5.65 -16.02
N LEU A 51 10.41 5.79 -14.78
CA LEU A 51 9.77 4.75 -13.99
C LEU A 51 8.34 5.21 -13.68
N HIS A 52 7.36 4.37 -13.96
CA HIS A 52 5.97 4.67 -13.63
C HIS A 52 5.46 3.69 -12.58
N ILE A 53 4.80 4.23 -11.55
CA ILE A 53 4.25 3.46 -10.43
C ILE A 53 2.74 3.45 -10.53
N TYR A 54 2.14 2.29 -10.28
CA TYR A 54 0.70 2.10 -10.25
C TYR A 54 0.30 1.29 -9.02
N TRP A 55 -0.79 1.71 -8.39
CA TRP A 55 -1.46 0.96 -7.34
C TRP A 55 -2.73 0.33 -7.88
N MET A 56 -2.80 -0.99 -7.82
CA MET A 56 -3.94 -1.77 -8.28
C MET A 56 -4.22 -2.91 -7.31
N ASN A 57 -5.39 -3.53 -7.43
CA ASN A 57 -5.70 -4.78 -6.75
C ASN A 57 -5.20 -5.99 -7.56
N ILE A 58 -5.46 -7.20 -7.06
CA ILE A 58 -5.06 -8.45 -7.75
C ILE A 58 -5.74 -8.64 -9.11
N ASP A 59 -6.93 -8.06 -9.27
CA ASP A 59 -7.71 -8.05 -10.52
C ASP A 59 -7.30 -6.94 -11.49
N LEU A 60 -6.16 -6.27 -11.23
CA LEU A 60 -5.60 -5.18 -12.04
C LEU A 60 -6.52 -3.94 -12.14
N GLN A 61 -7.41 -3.77 -11.18
CA GLN A 61 -8.23 -2.57 -11.04
C GLN A 61 -7.48 -1.54 -10.21
N HIS A 62 -7.51 -0.28 -10.64
CA HIS A 62 -6.88 0.80 -9.89
C HIS A 62 -7.47 0.92 -8.50
N ILE A 63 -6.61 1.14 -7.51
CA ILE A 63 -7.05 1.56 -6.18
C ILE A 63 -7.68 2.95 -6.34
N PRO A 64 -8.93 3.15 -5.89
CA PRO A 64 -9.57 4.46 -5.94
C PRO A 64 -8.73 5.50 -5.20
N GLN A 65 -8.55 6.66 -5.80
CA GLN A 65 -7.86 7.79 -5.19
C GLN A 65 -8.84 8.95 -5.03
N ASP A 66 -8.75 9.61 -3.89
CA ASP A 66 -9.58 10.74 -3.48
C ASP A 66 -8.75 11.73 -2.64
N GLU A 67 -9.40 12.66 -1.94
CA GLU A 67 -8.72 13.64 -1.08
C GLU A 67 -7.98 12.99 0.10
N ARG A 68 -8.39 11.78 0.50
CA ARG A 68 -7.87 11.03 1.65
C ARG A 68 -6.84 10.00 1.22
N VAL A 69 -7.03 9.34 0.09
CA VAL A 69 -6.14 8.30 -0.46
C VAL A 69 -5.50 8.78 -1.75
N SER A 70 -4.19 8.99 -1.75
CA SER A 70 -3.48 9.53 -2.92
C SER A 70 -2.08 8.94 -3.08
N MET A 71 -1.58 8.87 -4.32
CA MET A 71 -0.21 8.45 -4.59
C MET A 71 0.72 9.66 -4.63
N GLY A 72 1.79 9.61 -3.84
CA GLY A 72 2.83 10.63 -3.86
C GLY A 72 3.74 10.54 -5.09
N LEU A 73 4.54 11.58 -5.32
CA LEU A 73 5.52 11.60 -6.43
C LEU A 73 6.62 10.53 -6.31
N ASN A 74 6.83 10.01 -5.10
CA ASN A 74 7.71 8.87 -4.82
C ASN A 74 7.08 7.51 -5.18
N GLY A 75 5.78 7.47 -5.51
CA GLY A 75 5.05 6.24 -5.82
C GLY A 75 4.47 5.52 -4.60
N ASP A 76 4.58 6.08 -3.40
CA ASP A 76 3.94 5.53 -2.20
C ASP A 76 2.46 5.91 -2.16
N LEU A 77 1.64 5.07 -1.54
CA LEU A 77 0.20 5.33 -1.37
C LEU A 77 -0.06 5.87 0.04
N TYR A 78 -0.59 7.08 0.11
CA TYR A 78 -0.83 7.83 1.34
C TYR A 78 -2.30 7.77 1.72
N PHE A 79 -2.56 7.59 3.01
CA PHE A 79 -3.87 7.64 3.63
C PHE A 79 -3.86 8.76 4.68
N ALA A 80 -4.61 9.82 4.46
CA ALA A 80 -4.71 10.94 5.39
C ALA A 80 -5.46 10.57 6.68
N ASN A 81 -6.50 9.73 6.53
CA ASN A 81 -7.12 8.99 7.62
C ASN A 81 -7.60 7.65 7.03
N VAL A 82 -7.49 6.56 7.77
CA VAL A 82 -7.90 5.23 7.30
C VAL A 82 -9.34 4.93 7.69
N ASP A 83 -10.09 4.34 6.77
CA ASP A 83 -11.47 3.91 6.96
C ASP A 83 -11.57 2.38 6.95
N GLU A 84 -12.62 1.81 7.55
CA GLU A 84 -12.82 0.36 7.54
C GLU A 84 -12.89 -0.22 6.13
N ASN A 85 -13.43 0.55 5.18
CA ASN A 85 -13.52 0.16 3.78
C ASN A 85 -12.16 0.04 3.09
N ASP A 86 -11.09 0.57 3.69
CA ASP A 86 -9.72 0.39 3.18
C ASP A 86 -9.14 -0.98 3.57
N SER A 87 -9.83 -1.76 4.41
CA SER A 87 -9.36 -3.07 4.82
C SER A 87 -9.39 -4.05 3.65
N ARG A 88 -8.22 -4.53 3.22
CA ARG A 88 -8.06 -5.52 2.15
C ARG A 88 -6.67 -6.12 2.14
N SER A 89 -6.53 -7.27 1.49
CA SER A 89 -5.30 -8.07 1.45
C SER A 89 -4.50 -7.94 0.15
N ASP A 90 -4.96 -7.12 -0.80
CA ASP A 90 -4.54 -7.16 -2.19
C ASP A 90 -4.01 -5.82 -2.73
N TYR A 91 -3.53 -4.94 -1.87
CA TYR A 91 -2.83 -3.72 -2.32
C TYR A 91 -1.53 -4.10 -3.06
N CYS A 92 -1.52 -3.94 -4.38
CA CYS A 92 -0.39 -4.30 -5.22
C CYS A 92 0.25 -3.04 -5.82
N CYS A 93 1.55 -2.87 -5.58
CA CYS A 93 2.34 -1.86 -6.30
C CYS A 93 2.97 -2.47 -7.55
N PHE A 94 2.85 -1.78 -8.68
CA PHE A 94 3.46 -2.12 -9.96
C PHE A 94 4.46 -1.05 -10.37
N ALA A 95 5.63 -1.48 -10.81
CA ALA A 95 6.69 -0.65 -11.34
C ALA A 95 6.90 -0.97 -12.83
N ALA A 96 6.53 -0.03 -13.70
CA ALA A 96 6.73 -0.13 -15.13
C ALA A 96 8.03 0.55 -15.54
N PHE A 97 8.87 -0.18 -16.28
CA PHE A 97 10.11 0.29 -16.88
C PHE A 97 9.95 0.30 -18.41
N PRO A 98 9.47 1.40 -19.03
CA PRO A 98 9.18 1.44 -20.46
C PRO A 98 10.40 1.13 -21.33
N LYS A 99 11.59 1.60 -20.92
CA LYS A 99 12.85 1.31 -21.62
C LYS A 99 13.23 -0.16 -21.62
N LEU A 100 12.84 -0.89 -20.57
CA LEU A 100 13.07 -2.34 -20.44
C LEU A 100 11.86 -3.15 -20.92
N ARG A 101 10.78 -2.48 -21.38
CA ARG A 101 9.50 -3.09 -21.78
C ARG A 101 8.99 -4.12 -20.77
N THR A 102 9.17 -3.81 -19.49
CA THR A 102 8.91 -4.75 -18.39
C THR A 102 8.14 -4.05 -17.29
N ILE A 103 7.19 -4.77 -16.70
CA ILE A 103 6.47 -4.37 -15.50
C ILE A 103 6.77 -5.42 -14.44
N VAL A 104 7.06 -4.96 -13.23
CA VAL A 104 7.27 -5.83 -12.08
C VAL A 104 6.33 -5.44 -10.96
N GLN A 105 5.93 -6.43 -10.18
CA GLN A 105 4.93 -6.30 -9.14
C GLN A 105 5.58 -6.58 -7.78
N LYS A 106 5.21 -5.78 -6.78
CA LYS A 106 5.51 -6.04 -5.37
C LYS A 106 4.54 -7.09 -4.84
N MET A 107 5.00 -7.92 -3.91
CA MET A 107 4.09 -8.80 -3.16
C MET A 107 2.89 -8.00 -2.61
N PRO A 108 1.67 -8.53 -2.61
CA PRO A 108 0.51 -7.81 -2.10
C PRO A 108 0.69 -7.45 -0.63
N MET A 109 0.23 -6.26 -0.30
CA MET A 109 0.15 -5.77 1.07
C MET A 109 -1.26 -5.99 1.61
N THR A 110 -1.32 -6.44 2.86
CA THR A 110 -2.56 -6.54 3.62
C THR A 110 -2.66 -5.40 4.61
N LEU A 111 -3.78 -4.70 4.57
CA LEU A 111 -4.17 -3.65 5.50
C LEU A 111 -5.45 -4.08 6.20
N THR A 112 -5.43 -4.09 7.53
CA THR A 112 -6.60 -4.27 8.38
C THR A 112 -6.83 -2.99 9.18
N VAL A 113 -8.02 -2.40 9.05
CA VAL A 113 -8.42 -1.24 9.85
C VAL A 113 -9.32 -1.71 10.98
N THR A 114 -8.94 -1.43 12.21
CA THR A 114 -9.67 -1.82 13.42
C THR A 114 -10.40 -0.61 14.00
N ARG A 115 -11.66 -0.76 14.39
CA ARG A 115 -12.33 0.24 15.23
C ARG A 115 -11.87 0.06 16.67
N LEU A 116 -11.57 1.18 17.33
CA LEU A 116 -11.51 1.24 18.78
C LEU A 116 -12.86 0.80 19.36
N LYS A 117 -12.90 -0.42 19.91
CA LYS A 117 -13.99 -0.81 20.81
C LYS A 117 -13.73 -0.12 22.14
N TYR A 118 -14.32 1.06 22.33
CA TYR A 118 -14.51 1.57 23.68
C TYR A 118 -15.42 0.59 24.41
N THR A 119 -14.85 -0.28 25.23
CA THR A 119 -15.61 -1.06 26.20
C THR A 119 -16.28 -0.04 27.12
N ASN A 120 -17.60 0.12 26.99
CA ASN A 120 -18.41 0.77 28.01
C ASN A 120 -18.41 -0.14 29.25
N ASP A 121 -17.28 -0.20 29.95
CA ASP A 121 -17.25 -0.71 31.30
C ASP A 121 -17.80 0.40 32.19
N SER A 122 -19.10 0.32 32.42
CA SER A 122 -19.78 1.09 33.44
C SER A 122 -19.19 0.74 34.81
N ARG A 123 -18.16 1.48 35.24
CA ARG A 123 -17.87 1.81 36.66
C ARG A 123 -16.67 2.74 36.79
N SER A 124 -16.99 4.00 37.11
CA SER A 124 -16.31 4.95 38.00
C SER A 124 -14.79 5.18 37.95
N SER A 125 -14.49 6.48 38.07
CA SER A 125 -13.31 7.15 38.62
C SER A 125 -12.13 7.52 37.70
N ASN A 126 -12.18 8.78 37.26
CA ASN A 126 -11.09 9.76 37.19
C ASN A 126 -9.66 9.24 36.91
N ALA A 127 -9.25 9.36 35.64
CA ALA A 127 -7.89 9.77 35.32
C ALA A 127 -7.91 10.47 33.96
N ALA A 128 -7.74 11.79 33.98
CA ALA A 128 -7.39 12.56 32.80
C ALA A 128 -6.08 11.98 32.24
N LYS A 129 -6.17 11.09 31.26
CA LYS A 129 -5.03 10.69 30.44
C LYS A 129 -5.17 11.40 29.11
N GLY A 130 -4.46 12.52 29.02
CA GLY A 130 -4.24 13.22 27.77
C GLY A 130 -3.88 12.22 26.68
N LYS A 131 -4.59 12.30 25.56
CA LYS A 131 -4.27 11.57 24.35
C LYS A 131 -2.85 11.98 23.94
N PHE A 132 -1.89 11.08 24.17
CA PHE A 132 -0.54 11.22 23.70
C PHE A 132 -0.63 11.23 22.17
N LEU A 133 -0.43 12.39 21.55
CA LEU A 133 -0.25 12.51 20.11
C LEU A 133 1.01 11.72 19.77
N ARG A 134 0.82 10.45 19.41
CA ARG A 134 1.90 9.60 18.95
C ARG A 134 1.76 9.51 17.45
N ASN A 135 2.67 10.25 16.81
CA ASN A 135 3.32 9.99 15.52
C ASN A 135 3.33 11.29 14.72
N GLY A 136 4.43 12.03 14.86
CA GLY A 136 4.77 13.21 14.06
C GLY A 136 5.10 12.84 12.61
N LEU A 137 4.15 12.26 11.90
CA LEU A 137 4.17 12.18 10.44
C LEU A 137 3.60 13.49 9.93
N VAL A 138 4.51 14.42 9.62
CA VAL A 138 4.19 15.58 8.79
C VAL A 138 3.96 15.04 7.39
N LEU A 139 2.69 14.94 6.99
CA LEU A 139 2.32 14.81 5.59
C LEU A 139 2.54 16.19 4.92
N PRO A 140 3.10 16.25 3.69
CA PRO A 140 3.27 17.50 2.96
C PRO A 140 1.94 18.14 2.57
#